data_AF-A0A2E5EJC6-F1
#
_entry.id   AF-A0A2E5EJC6-F1
#
_cell.length_a   1.000
_cell.length_b   1.000
_cell.length_c   1.000
_cell.angle_alpha   90.00
_cell.angle_beta   90.00
_cell.angle_gamma   90.00
#
_symmetry.space_group_name_H-M   'P 1'
#
loop_
_entity.id
_entity.type
_entity.pdbx_description
1 polymer ?
#
loop_
_entity_poly.entity_id
_entity_poly.type
_entity_poly.pdbx_seq_one_letter_code
_entity_poly.pdbx_strand_id
1 'polypeptide(L)'
;MEPAELQKNCFGHCQDCGREHSLGEGNAHEHARALMEEFQRIRRLDYTVPDKDADPRLSFDHLFPGERGHMFGVLECRDEAGETVVLRAFSSLHDGVRTVDGWVPPILSDEVFNELVLPGQIEIKRLTRAINALDHSSQQRAKLSEERKKISQGLMPEIHSRYHLRNFRGETRLLEDAFIRPHGLPGGVGDCCGPKLLQHAAVNGLGPVGLAEFYWGGPHKSGTRQPGRFYPCCEEKCQPILGFMLCGLENV
;
A
#
# COMPACT_ATOMS: atom_id res chain seq x y z
N MET A 1 -20.21 -28.57 -8.12
CA MET A 1 -19.47 -27.30 -8.26
C MET A 1 -20.37 -26.23 -7.69
N GLU A 2 -20.06 -25.75 -6.48
CA GLU A 2 -20.67 -24.51 -6.03
C GLU A 2 -20.29 -23.40 -7.01
N PRO A 3 -21.19 -22.43 -7.27
CA PRO A 3 -20.82 -21.24 -8.03
C PRO A 3 -19.61 -20.61 -7.36
N ALA A 4 -18.57 -20.26 -8.13
CA ALA A 4 -17.47 -19.47 -7.60
C ALA A 4 -18.07 -18.19 -7.02
N GLU A 5 -18.15 -18.09 -5.69
CA GLU A 5 -18.45 -16.83 -5.02
C GLU A 5 -17.53 -15.78 -5.65
N LEU A 6 -18.09 -14.69 -6.16
CA LEU A 6 -17.31 -13.56 -6.63
C LEU A 6 -16.35 -13.19 -5.50
N GLN A 7 -15.08 -13.56 -5.63
CA GLN A 7 -14.12 -13.41 -4.56
C GLN A 7 -13.94 -11.91 -4.31
N LYS A 8 -14.48 -11.43 -3.18
CA LYS A 8 -14.38 -10.01 -2.79
C LYS A 8 -12.93 -9.72 -2.45
N ASN A 9 -12.22 -9.11 -3.39
CA ASN A 9 -10.80 -8.82 -3.22
C ASN A 9 -10.53 -7.51 -2.51
N CYS A 10 -11.40 -6.53 -2.69
CA CYS A 10 -11.27 -5.22 -2.08
C CYS A 10 -12.63 -4.81 -1.55
N PHE A 11 -12.85 -4.88 -0.23
CA PHE A 11 -14.15 -4.59 0.36
C PHE A 11 -14.03 -3.96 1.75
N GLY A 12 -15.12 -3.35 2.21
CA GLY A 12 -15.23 -2.81 3.56
C GLY A 12 -16.60 -2.19 3.82
N HIS A 13 -16.94 -1.99 5.09
CA HIS A 13 -18.18 -1.35 5.52
C HIS A 13 -18.02 0.18 5.56
N CYS A 14 -18.94 0.92 4.96
CA CYS A 14 -18.97 2.36 4.99
C CYS A 14 -19.95 2.86 6.07
N GLN A 15 -19.44 3.61 7.05
CA GLN A 15 -20.26 4.19 8.11
C GLN A 15 -21.24 5.27 7.60
N ASP A 16 -20.98 5.84 6.41
CA ASP A 16 -21.72 7.02 5.92
C ASP A 16 -23.01 6.62 5.22
N CYS A 17 -22.95 5.54 4.45
CA CYS A 17 -24.12 5.01 3.76
C CYS A 17 -24.71 3.77 4.44
N GLY A 18 -24.02 3.21 5.44
CA GLY A 18 -24.42 2.00 6.18
C GLY A 18 -24.33 0.70 5.38
N ARG A 19 -23.58 0.67 4.26
CA ARG A 19 -23.47 -0.50 3.37
C ARG A 19 -22.05 -1.03 3.31
N GLU A 20 -21.94 -2.31 3.01
CA GLU A 20 -20.68 -2.89 2.56
C GLU A 20 -20.48 -2.59 1.08
N HIS A 21 -19.30 -2.08 0.74
CA HIS A 21 -18.86 -1.88 -0.64
C HIS A 21 -17.79 -2.92 -0.97
N SER A 22 -17.77 -3.39 -2.22
CA SER A 22 -16.77 -4.33 -2.71
C SER A 22 -16.43 -4.08 -4.16
N LEU A 23 -15.18 -4.32 -4.51
CA LEU A 23 -14.64 -4.35 -5.86
C LEU A 23 -14.01 -5.72 -6.10
N GLY A 24 -14.44 -6.37 -7.18
CA GLY A 24 -13.91 -7.66 -7.63
C GLY A 24 -12.60 -7.50 -8.39
N GLU A 25 -12.04 -8.62 -8.87
CA GLU A 25 -10.81 -8.60 -9.67
C GLU A 25 -11.03 -8.09 -11.10
N GLY A 26 -12.12 -8.52 -11.75
CA GLY A 26 -12.34 -8.26 -13.16
C GLY A 26 -11.11 -8.62 -14.01
N ASN A 27 -10.86 -7.80 -15.03
CA ASN A 27 -9.71 -7.94 -15.93
C ASN A 27 -8.39 -7.43 -15.31
N ALA A 28 -8.41 -6.81 -14.12
CA ALA A 28 -7.18 -6.43 -13.42
C ALA A 28 -6.34 -7.66 -13.03
N HIS A 29 -6.96 -8.84 -12.87
CA HIS A 29 -6.26 -10.10 -12.71
C HIS A 29 -5.35 -10.40 -13.91
N GLU A 30 -5.87 -10.28 -15.15
CA GLU A 30 -5.08 -10.55 -16.36
C GLU A 30 -4.00 -9.48 -16.58
N HIS A 31 -4.30 -8.20 -16.32
CA HIS A 31 -3.29 -7.14 -16.32
C HIS A 31 -2.18 -7.39 -15.29
N ALA A 32 -2.50 -7.92 -14.12
CA ALA A 32 -1.52 -8.31 -13.12
C ALA A 32 -0.67 -9.51 -13.55
N ARG A 33 -1.25 -10.51 -14.25
CA ARG A 33 -0.47 -11.61 -14.83
C ARG A 33 0.53 -11.12 -15.88
N ALA A 34 0.09 -10.23 -16.78
CA ALA A 34 0.99 -9.61 -17.76
C ALA A 34 2.13 -8.83 -17.07
N LEU A 35 1.82 -8.10 -16.00
CA LEU A 35 2.84 -7.41 -15.19
C LEU A 35 3.82 -8.39 -14.52
N MET A 36 3.35 -9.56 -14.05
CA MET A 36 4.25 -10.60 -13.53
C MET A 36 5.19 -11.15 -14.60
N GLU A 37 4.72 -11.31 -15.84
CA GLU A 37 5.57 -11.74 -16.96
C GLU A 37 6.64 -10.68 -17.28
N GLU A 38 6.28 -9.39 -17.27
CA GLU A 38 7.23 -8.29 -17.38
C GLU A 38 8.26 -8.31 -16.25
N PHE A 39 7.82 -8.56 -15.02
CA PHE A 39 8.67 -8.68 -13.85
C PHE A 39 9.68 -9.83 -13.98
N GLN A 40 9.26 -10.97 -14.53
CA GLN A 40 10.17 -12.09 -14.82
C GLN A 40 11.23 -11.73 -15.86
N ARG A 41 10.83 -11.01 -16.90
CA ARG A 41 11.70 -10.67 -18.04
C ARG A 41 12.65 -9.51 -17.75
N ILE A 42 12.14 -8.41 -17.21
CA ILE A 42 12.86 -7.12 -17.08
C ILE A 42 13.59 -7.01 -15.73
N ARG A 43 13.02 -7.59 -14.66
CA ARG A 43 13.58 -7.59 -13.30
C ARG A 43 13.90 -6.19 -12.72
N ARG A 44 13.13 -5.15 -13.06
CA ARG A 44 13.18 -3.81 -12.46
C ARG A 44 11.82 -3.11 -12.52
N LEU A 45 11.61 -2.06 -11.72
CA LEU A 45 10.33 -1.34 -11.63
C LEU A 45 10.17 -0.19 -12.63
N ASP A 46 11.25 0.38 -13.14
CA ASP A 46 11.31 1.33 -14.24
C ASP A 46 11.28 0.60 -15.60
N TYR A 47 10.24 -0.22 -15.80
CA TYR A 47 10.10 -1.11 -16.94
C TYR A 47 9.87 -0.38 -18.28
N THR A 48 9.49 0.89 -18.24
CA THR A 48 9.29 1.75 -19.42
C THR A 48 10.56 2.47 -19.85
N VAL A 49 11.57 2.54 -18.98
CA VAL A 49 12.85 3.21 -19.25
C VAL A 49 13.73 2.29 -20.10
N PRO A 50 14.47 2.78 -21.12
CA PRO A 50 15.43 1.95 -21.87
C PRO A 50 16.54 1.39 -20.98
N ASP A 51 17.07 0.21 -21.30
CA ASP A 51 18.07 -0.48 -20.46
C ASP A 51 19.34 0.34 -20.16
N LYS A 52 19.77 1.16 -21.10
CA LYS A 52 20.93 2.05 -20.95
C LYS A 52 20.73 3.18 -19.92
N ASP A 53 19.48 3.53 -19.65
CA ASP A 53 19.07 4.64 -18.79
C ASP A 53 18.42 4.14 -17.48
N ALA A 54 18.40 2.82 -17.28
CA ALA A 54 17.77 2.18 -16.13
C ALA A 54 18.45 2.57 -14.81
N ASP A 55 17.64 2.83 -13.77
CA ASP A 55 18.15 3.13 -12.44
C ASP A 55 18.52 1.82 -11.72
N PRO A 56 19.80 1.57 -11.40
CA PRO A 56 20.21 0.35 -10.71
C PRO A 56 19.50 0.11 -9.37
N ARG A 57 19.04 1.19 -8.71
CA ARG A 57 18.30 1.12 -7.44
C ARG A 57 16.91 0.52 -7.61
N LEU A 58 16.36 0.52 -8.83
CA LEU A 58 15.04 -0.01 -9.13
C LEU A 58 15.08 -1.46 -9.64
N SER A 59 16.29 -2.04 -9.73
CA SER A 59 16.46 -3.46 -10.00
C SER A 59 15.92 -4.32 -8.86
N PHE A 60 15.38 -5.49 -9.19
CA PHE A 60 14.86 -6.43 -8.20
C PHE A 60 15.95 -6.98 -7.28
N ASP A 61 17.19 -7.04 -7.76
CA ASP A 61 18.32 -7.47 -6.93
C ASP A 61 18.60 -6.45 -5.80
N HIS A 62 18.38 -5.15 -6.06
CA HIS A 62 18.47 -4.09 -5.02
C HIS A 62 17.21 -4.01 -4.16
N LEU A 63 16.03 -4.07 -4.78
CA LEU A 63 14.74 -3.86 -4.09
C LEU A 63 14.34 -5.04 -3.20
N PHE A 64 14.81 -6.25 -3.51
CA PHE A 64 14.44 -7.50 -2.83
C PHE A 64 15.64 -8.16 -2.12
N PRO A 65 16.38 -7.44 -1.26
CA PRO A 65 17.61 -7.97 -0.66
C PRO A 65 17.29 -9.14 0.28
N GLY A 66 18.06 -10.21 0.14
CA GLY A 66 17.87 -11.43 0.92
C GLY A 66 16.53 -12.12 0.66
N GLU A 67 16.08 -12.11 -0.61
CA GLU A 67 14.87 -12.80 -1.06
C GLU A 67 13.60 -12.37 -0.32
N ARG A 68 13.43 -11.08 -0.04
CA ARG A 68 12.16 -10.55 0.48
C ARG A 68 11.30 -10.01 -0.64
N GLY A 69 10.08 -10.49 -0.74
CA GLY A 69 9.09 -9.95 -1.66
C GLY A 69 8.23 -8.84 -1.07
N HIS A 70 7.46 -8.20 -1.95
CA HIS A 70 6.57 -7.07 -1.68
C HIS A 70 5.22 -7.29 -2.36
N MET A 71 4.22 -6.55 -1.90
CA MET A 71 2.91 -6.54 -2.55
C MET A 71 2.93 -5.57 -3.72
N PHE A 72 2.25 -5.96 -4.79
CA PHE A 72 1.97 -5.17 -5.98
C PHE A 72 0.46 -5.22 -6.23
N GLY A 73 -0.08 -4.18 -6.85
CA GLY A 73 -1.49 -4.12 -7.17
C GLY A 73 -1.72 -3.49 -8.53
N VAL A 74 -2.77 -3.95 -9.20
CA VAL A 74 -3.25 -3.42 -10.46
C VAL A 74 -4.72 -3.06 -10.30
N LEU A 75 -5.09 -1.88 -10.78
CA LEU A 75 -6.47 -1.43 -10.85
C LEU A 75 -6.79 -1.09 -12.31
N GLU A 76 -7.80 -1.76 -12.85
CA GLU A 76 -8.42 -1.35 -14.10
C GLU A 76 -9.50 -0.32 -13.81
N CYS A 77 -9.49 0.77 -14.58
CA CYS A 77 -10.49 1.81 -14.54
C CYS A 77 -11.06 2.09 -15.95
N ARG A 78 -12.12 2.88 -15.98
CA ARG A 78 -12.59 3.63 -17.13
C ARG A 78 -12.37 5.12 -16.90
N ASP A 79 -11.95 5.84 -17.93
CA ASP A 79 -11.96 7.31 -17.91
C ASP A 79 -13.31 7.88 -18.37
N GLU A 80 -13.42 9.22 -18.44
CA GLU A 80 -14.66 9.91 -18.88
C GLU A 80 -15.05 9.57 -20.32
N ALA A 81 -14.10 9.16 -21.17
CA ALA A 81 -14.36 8.74 -22.55
C ALA A 81 -14.79 7.26 -22.63
N GLY A 82 -14.75 6.52 -21.51
CA GLY A 82 -15.00 5.09 -21.46
C GLY A 82 -13.80 4.24 -21.89
N GLU A 83 -12.61 4.84 -22.01
CA GLU A 83 -11.39 4.13 -22.37
C GLU A 83 -10.78 3.42 -21.16
N THR A 84 -10.07 2.32 -21.44
CA THR A 84 -9.45 1.53 -20.37
C THR A 84 -8.18 2.20 -19.87
N VAL A 85 -8.11 2.43 -18.55
CA VAL A 85 -6.91 2.94 -17.87
C VAL A 85 -6.43 1.88 -16.87
N VAL A 86 -5.14 1.54 -16.92
CA VAL A 86 -4.54 0.55 -16.01
C VAL A 86 -3.55 1.25 -15.08
N LEU A 87 -3.89 1.27 -13.78
CA LEU A 87 -3.07 1.82 -12.72
C LEU A 87 -2.30 0.71 -12.01
N ARG A 88 -1.09 1.03 -11.54
CA ARG A 88 -0.20 0.08 -10.85
C ARG A 88 0.34 0.68 -9.56
N ALA A 89 0.45 -0.13 -8.52
CA ALA A 89 1.00 0.26 -7.22
C ALA A 89 1.89 -0.83 -6.62
N PHE A 90 2.81 -0.45 -5.75
CA PHE A 90 3.61 -1.34 -4.91
C PHE A 90 3.51 -0.96 -3.43
N SER A 91 3.61 -1.90 -2.50
CA SER A 91 3.77 -1.57 -1.07
C SER A 91 5.17 -1.01 -0.78
N SER A 92 5.39 -0.46 0.41
CA SER A 92 6.70 0.09 0.82
C SER A 92 7.89 -0.81 0.44
N LEU A 93 8.83 -0.28 -0.34
CA LEU A 93 9.99 -1.01 -0.86
C LEU A 93 11.22 -0.89 0.04
N HIS A 94 12.25 -1.69 -0.29
CA HIS A 94 13.57 -1.51 0.30
C HIS A 94 14.16 -0.13 -0.05
N ASP A 95 15.10 0.32 0.78
CA ASP A 95 15.86 1.58 0.59
C ASP A 95 15.03 2.87 0.52
N GLY A 96 13.73 2.81 0.84
CA GLY A 96 12.88 3.99 0.88
C GLY A 96 12.42 4.52 -0.48
N VAL A 97 12.51 3.70 -1.55
CA VAL A 97 11.88 4.02 -2.84
C VAL A 97 10.37 4.16 -2.65
N ARG A 98 9.82 5.34 -2.99
CA ARG A 98 8.40 5.71 -2.80
C ARG A 98 7.67 5.95 -4.12
N THR A 99 8.35 6.56 -5.08
CA THR A 99 7.79 7.03 -6.34
C THR A 99 8.65 6.52 -7.49
N VAL A 100 8.00 5.95 -8.51
CA VAL A 100 8.62 5.46 -9.74
C VAL A 100 7.65 5.78 -10.88
N ASP A 101 8.15 6.29 -12.00
CA ASP A 101 7.31 6.62 -13.16
C ASP A 101 6.53 5.39 -13.65
N GLY A 102 5.27 5.61 -14.03
CA GLY A 102 4.35 4.52 -14.41
C GLY A 102 3.69 3.79 -13.22
N TRP A 103 3.93 4.25 -11.99
CA TRP A 103 3.29 3.77 -10.76
C TRP A 103 2.54 4.91 -10.08
N VAL A 104 1.42 4.61 -9.42
CA VAL A 104 0.69 5.61 -8.64
C VAL A 104 1.50 6.03 -7.40
N PRO A 105 1.50 7.33 -7.06
CA PRO A 105 2.25 7.83 -5.91
C PRO A 105 1.66 7.35 -4.59
N PRO A 106 2.41 7.45 -3.48
CA PRO A 106 1.86 7.32 -2.13
C PRO A 106 0.76 8.35 -1.86
N ILE A 107 -0.19 8.01 -0.97
CA ILE A 107 -1.23 8.97 -0.53
C ILE A 107 -0.60 10.16 0.19
N LEU A 108 0.43 9.89 1.01
CA LEU A 108 1.19 10.93 1.68
C LEU A 108 2.24 11.53 0.71
N SER A 109 2.21 12.84 0.54
CA SER A 109 3.16 13.55 -0.32
C SER A 109 4.61 13.39 0.14
N ASP A 110 5.55 13.52 -0.78
CA ASP A 110 6.98 13.44 -0.47
C ASP A 110 7.46 14.59 0.42
N GLU A 111 6.85 15.78 0.31
CA GLU A 111 7.11 16.91 1.21
C GLU A 111 6.79 16.55 2.66
N VAL A 112 5.57 16.10 2.93
CA VAL A 112 5.17 15.68 4.28
C VAL A 112 6.00 14.50 4.76
N PHE A 113 6.31 13.55 3.88
CA PHE A 113 7.18 12.44 4.24
C PHE A 113 8.58 12.91 4.68
N ASN A 114 9.20 13.81 3.93
CA ASN A 114 10.56 14.28 4.21
C ASN A 114 10.63 15.14 5.46
N GLU A 115 9.60 15.96 5.72
CA GLU A 115 9.57 16.87 6.88
C GLU A 115 9.17 16.17 8.17
N LEU A 116 8.24 15.21 8.11
CA LEU A 116 7.64 14.60 9.29
C LEU A 116 8.09 13.16 9.51
N VAL A 117 7.95 12.32 8.49
CA VAL A 117 8.12 10.86 8.63
C VAL A 117 9.59 10.47 8.68
N LEU A 118 10.39 10.98 7.75
CA LEU A 118 11.78 10.59 7.57
C LEU A 118 12.66 10.88 8.80
N PRO A 119 12.60 12.06 9.45
CA PRO A 119 13.38 12.35 10.65
C PRO A 119 13.05 11.38 11.79
N GLY A 120 11.75 11.12 12.01
CA GLY A 120 11.29 10.17 13.00
C GLY A 120 11.74 8.74 12.72
N GLN A 121 11.71 8.30 11.45
CA GLN A 121 12.21 6.99 11.06
C GLN A 121 13.72 6.83 11.26
N ILE A 122 14.51 7.88 10.98
CA ILE A 122 15.97 7.88 11.22
C ILE A 122 16.24 7.64 12.70
N GLU A 123 15.53 8.37 13.57
CA GLU A 123 15.71 8.26 15.01
C GLU A 123 15.25 6.91 15.57
N ILE A 124 14.09 6.41 15.13
CA ILE A 124 13.60 5.07 15.50
C ILE A 124 14.59 3.99 15.05
N LYS A 125 15.18 4.09 13.85
CA LYS A 125 16.20 3.16 13.36
C LYS A 125 17.48 3.24 14.19
N ARG A 126 17.94 4.45 14.55
CA ARG A 126 19.10 4.67 15.43
C ARG A 126 18.90 3.98 16.78
N LEU A 127 17.77 4.23 17.44
CA LEU A 127 17.42 3.60 18.71
C LEU A 127 17.28 2.08 18.58
N THR A 128 16.67 1.59 17.49
CA THR A 128 16.54 0.14 17.25
C THR A 128 17.91 -0.55 17.14
N ARG A 129 18.88 0.07 16.44
CA ARG A 129 20.25 -0.47 16.37
C ARG A 129 20.92 -0.48 17.74
N ALA A 130 20.80 0.61 18.50
CA ALA A 130 21.36 0.69 19.85
C ALA A 130 20.75 -0.35 20.80
N ILE A 131 19.42 -0.55 20.76
CA ILE A 131 18.71 -1.57 21.53
C ILE A 131 19.20 -2.97 21.17
N ASN A 132 19.34 -3.27 19.88
CA ASN A 132 19.77 -4.60 19.42
C ASN A 132 21.23 -4.92 19.75
N ALA A 133 22.07 -3.90 20.01
CA ALA A 133 23.45 -4.07 20.45
C ALA A 133 23.59 -4.31 21.96
N LEU A 134 22.51 -4.15 22.73
CA LEU A 134 22.51 -4.31 24.19
C LEU A 134 21.90 -5.65 24.62
N ASP A 135 22.42 -6.19 25.73
CA ASP A 135 21.89 -7.38 26.38
C ASP A 135 20.42 -7.21 26.79
N HIS A 136 19.64 -8.28 26.71
CA HIS A 136 18.21 -8.29 27.04
C HIS A 136 17.90 -7.88 28.48
N SER A 137 18.81 -8.17 29.42
CA SER A 137 18.70 -7.82 30.85
C SER A 137 19.16 -6.39 31.16
N SER A 138 19.71 -5.67 30.19
CA SER A 138 20.28 -4.33 30.40
C SER A 138 19.22 -3.29 30.76
N GLN A 139 19.41 -2.58 31.86
CA GLN A 139 18.59 -1.42 32.21
C GLN A 139 18.64 -0.34 31.12
N GLN A 140 19.78 -0.19 30.42
CA GLN A 140 19.93 0.75 29.31
C GLN A 140 19.04 0.34 28.12
N ARG A 141 18.91 -0.97 27.85
CA ARG A 141 18.02 -1.47 26.80
C ARG A 141 16.57 -1.13 27.10
N ALA A 142 16.14 -1.27 28.35
CA ALA A 142 14.80 -0.90 28.79
C ALA A 142 14.54 0.61 28.60
N LYS A 143 15.50 1.46 28.99
CA LYS A 143 15.41 2.92 28.80
C LYS A 143 15.27 3.31 27.32
N LEU A 144 16.15 2.80 26.46
CA LEU A 144 16.10 3.10 25.02
C LEU A 144 14.83 2.55 24.35
N SER A 145 14.31 1.41 24.83
CA SER A 145 13.06 0.85 24.31
C SER A 145 11.86 1.73 24.64
N GLU A 146 11.84 2.29 25.86
CA GLU A 146 10.81 3.24 26.27
C GLU A 146 10.92 4.58 25.51
N GLU A 147 12.13 5.08 25.30
CA GLU A 147 12.38 6.26 24.46
C GLU A 147 11.90 6.07 23.02
N ARG A 148 12.28 4.94 22.39
CA ARG A 148 11.82 4.58 21.04
C ARG A 148 10.30 4.51 20.98
N LYS A 149 9.67 3.93 22.00
CA LYS A 149 8.21 3.81 22.09
C LYS A 149 7.56 5.19 22.19
N LYS A 150 8.06 6.09 23.03
CA LYS A 150 7.55 7.47 23.16
C LYS A 150 7.63 8.24 21.85
N ILE A 151 8.75 8.16 21.14
CA ILE A 151 8.92 8.79 19.83
C ILE A 151 7.89 8.25 18.84
N SER A 152 7.76 6.92 18.76
CA SER A 152 6.76 6.30 17.88
C SER A 152 5.33 6.72 18.27
N GLN A 153 4.99 6.74 19.55
CA GLN A 153 3.64 7.10 20.02
C GLN A 153 3.28 8.57 19.79
N GLY A 154 4.27 9.47 19.84
CA GLY A 154 4.07 10.89 19.52
C GLY A 154 3.97 11.14 18.02
N LEU A 155 4.78 10.45 17.21
CA LEU A 155 4.86 10.67 15.77
C LEU A 155 3.64 10.11 15.00
N MET A 156 3.14 8.93 15.40
CA MET A 156 2.08 8.26 14.62
C MET A 156 0.79 9.10 14.47
N PRO A 157 0.25 9.76 15.52
CA PRO A 157 -0.89 10.67 15.37
C PRO A 157 -0.64 11.80 14.38
N GLU A 158 0.54 12.43 14.44
CA GLU A 158 0.91 13.51 13.52
C GLU A 158 1.01 13.02 12.07
N ILE A 159 1.53 11.81 11.85
CA ILE A 159 1.55 11.20 10.51
C ILE A 159 0.12 10.96 10.03
N HIS A 160 -0.73 10.33 10.85
CA HIS A 160 -2.09 9.96 10.47
C HIS A 160 -2.96 11.19 10.13
N SER A 161 -2.77 12.30 10.85
CA SER A 161 -3.50 13.55 10.58
C SER A 161 -3.13 14.21 9.24
N ARG A 162 -2.13 13.68 8.52
CA ARG A 162 -1.74 14.15 7.18
C ARG A 162 -2.29 13.28 6.06
N TYR A 163 -2.82 12.09 6.36
CA TYR A 163 -3.45 11.25 5.36
C TYR A 163 -4.89 11.68 5.12
N HIS A 164 -5.17 12.10 3.89
CA HIS A 164 -6.50 12.48 3.43
C HIS A 164 -6.98 11.48 2.38
N LEU A 165 -8.02 10.73 2.71
CA LEU A 165 -8.64 9.75 1.83
C LEU A 165 -9.81 10.41 1.10
N ARG A 166 -9.90 10.18 -0.22
CA ARG A 166 -11.02 10.64 -1.05
C ARG A 166 -11.82 9.44 -1.53
N ASN A 167 -13.15 9.57 -1.57
CA ASN A 167 -14.05 8.56 -2.10
C ASN A 167 -14.66 8.98 -3.45
N PHE A 168 -15.48 8.11 -4.03
CA PHE A 168 -16.14 8.32 -5.33
C PHE A 168 -17.41 9.20 -5.25
N ARG A 169 -17.81 9.63 -4.04
CA ARG A 169 -18.77 10.75 -3.87
C ARG A 169 -18.10 12.12 -3.92
N GLY A 170 -16.77 12.16 -4.02
CA GLY A 170 -15.98 13.39 -3.94
C GLY A 170 -15.74 13.90 -2.52
N GLU A 171 -16.10 13.11 -1.51
CA GLU A 171 -15.89 13.44 -0.09
C GLU A 171 -14.45 13.12 0.33
N THR A 172 -13.93 13.84 1.31
CA THR A 172 -12.59 13.63 1.86
C THR A 172 -12.65 13.44 3.37
N ARG A 173 -11.88 12.48 3.89
CA ARG A 173 -11.72 12.23 5.33
C ARG A 173 -10.27 12.13 5.73
N LEU A 174 -9.99 12.48 6.98
CA LEU A 174 -8.74 12.06 7.59
C LEU A 174 -8.72 10.54 7.73
N LEU A 175 -7.52 9.97 7.69
CA LEU A 175 -7.36 8.52 7.82
C LEU A 175 -7.95 7.97 9.12
N GLU A 176 -7.84 8.73 10.21
CA GLU A 176 -8.42 8.37 11.51
C GLU A 176 -9.96 8.33 11.50
N ASP A 177 -10.61 9.24 10.78
CA ASP A 177 -12.07 9.29 10.66
C ASP A 177 -12.65 8.23 9.71
N ALA A 178 -11.80 7.68 8.83
CA ALA A 178 -12.18 6.61 7.90
C ALA A 178 -11.95 5.21 8.49
N PHE A 179 -11.13 5.08 9.55
CA PHE A 179 -10.71 3.79 10.10
C PHE A 179 -11.69 3.27 11.16
N ILE A 180 -12.43 2.20 10.86
CA ILE A 180 -13.59 1.78 11.67
C ILE A 180 -13.32 0.72 12.75
N ARG A 181 -12.06 0.31 12.99
CA ARG A 181 -11.75 -0.71 14.02
C ARG A 181 -11.50 -0.07 15.39
N PRO A 182 -11.88 -0.73 16.50
CA PRO A 182 -11.77 -0.18 17.86
C PRO A 182 -10.33 -0.15 18.39
N HIS A 183 -9.41 -0.88 17.76
CA HIS A 183 -8.00 -0.87 18.11
C HIS A 183 -7.30 0.29 17.41
N GLY A 184 -6.37 0.95 18.10
CA GLY A 184 -5.64 2.10 17.56
C GLY A 184 -5.03 1.83 16.18
N LEU A 185 -4.94 2.87 15.37
CA LEU A 185 -4.61 2.80 13.94
C LEU A 185 -3.22 2.16 13.72
N PRO A 186 -3.13 0.96 13.09
CA PRO A 186 -1.86 0.29 12.86
C PRO A 186 -0.93 1.10 11.94
N GLY A 187 0.38 0.91 12.09
CA GLY A 187 1.35 1.52 11.17
C GLY A 187 1.19 1.04 9.73
N GLY A 188 1.29 1.96 8.77
CA GLY A 188 1.26 1.66 7.34
C GLY A 188 -0.14 1.35 6.78
N VAL A 189 -1.20 1.81 7.44
CA VAL A 189 -2.53 1.97 6.83
C VAL A 189 -2.44 3.09 5.78
N GLY A 190 -3.10 2.92 4.64
CA GLY A 190 -3.03 3.86 3.51
C GLY A 190 -1.83 3.66 2.56
N ASP A 191 -0.77 2.96 2.99
CA ASP A 191 0.41 2.69 2.15
C ASP A 191 0.33 1.38 1.35
N CYS A 192 -0.70 0.57 1.54
CA CYS A 192 -0.95 -0.64 0.76
C CYS A 192 -1.36 -0.31 -0.69
N CYS A 193 -1.23 -1.28 -1.60
CA CYS A 193 -1.52 -1.09 -3.02
C CYS A 193 -2.95 -0.61 -3.26
N GLY A 194 -3.96 -1.32 -2.73
CA GLY A 194 -5.36 -0.99 -2.95
C GLY A 194 -5.75 0.44 -2.58
N PRO A 195 -5.50 0.91 -1.34
CA PRO A 195 -5.75 2.29 -0.96
C PRO A 195 -5.07 3.32 -1.89
N LYS A 196 -3.83 3.10 -2.32
CA LYS A 196 -3.15 4.03 -3.24
C LYS A 196 -3.80 4.08 -4.62
N LEU A 197 -4.17 2.92 -5.15
CA LEU A 197 -4.86 2.80 -6.44
C LEU A 197 -6.22 3.51 -6.41
N LEU A 198 -7.02 3.24 -5.37
CA LEU A 198 -8.34 3.84 -5.20
C LEU A 198 -8.26 5.35 -4.95
N GLN A 199 -7.30 5.80 -4.13
CA GLN A 199 -7.06 7.24 -3.92
C GLN A 199 -6.74 7.93 -5.24
N HIS A 200 -5.82 7.35 -6.03
CA HIS A 200 -5.45 7.92 -7.32
C HIS A 200 -6.63 7.96 -8.28
N ALA A 201 -7.43 6.88 -8.35
CA ALA A 201 -8.63 6.85 -9.18
C ALA A 201 -9.64 7.92 -8.78
N ALA A 202 -9.97 8.03 -7.49
CA ALA A 202 -10.94 9.00 -6.98
C ALA A 202 -10.49 10.46 -7.16
N VAL A 203 -9.18 10.75 -7.04
CA VAL A 203 -8.63 12.10 -7.28
C VAL A 203 -8.67 12.48 -8.76
N ASN A 204 -8.53 11.51 -9.66
CA ASN A 204 -8.47 11.76 -11.11
C ASN A 204 -9.80 11.47 -11.84
N GLY A 205 -10.89 11.22 -11.11
CA GLY A 205 -12.20 10.97 -11.71
C GLY A 205 -12.28 9.67 -12.54
N LEU A 206 -11.42 8.70 -12.23
CA LEU A 206 -11.43 7.40 -12.91
C LEU A 206 -12.43 6.47 -12.21
N GLY A 207 -13.17 5.66 -12.97
CA GLY A 207 -14.13 4.67 -12.46
C GLY A 207 -13.50 3.27 -12.33
N PRO A 208 -13.17 2.78 -11.12
CA PRO A 208 -12.66 1.43 -10.93
C PRO A 208 -13.59 0.33 -11.44
N VAL A 209 -13.02 -0.60 -12.20
CA VAL A 209 -13.72 -1.79 -12.72
C VAL A 209 -13.27 -3.07 -12.02
N GLY A 210 -11.98 -3.17 -11.70
CA GLY A 210 -11.45 -4.35 -11.04
C GLY A 210 -10.09 -4.11 -10.39
N LEU A 211 -9.81 -4.84 -9.31
CA LEU A 211 -8.58 -4.70 -8.51
C LEU A 211 -8.00 -6.07 -8.17
N ALA A 212 -6.73 -6.27 -8.50
CA ALA A 212 -5.97 -7.45 -8.14
C ALA A 212 -4.67 -7.07 -7.42
N GLU A 213 -4.40 -7.69 -6.27
CA GLU A 213 -3.10 -7.59 -5.61
C GLU A 213 -2.36 -8.93 -5.65
N PHE A 214 -1.05 -8.88 -5.80
CA PHE A 214 -0.19 -10.06 -5.81
C PHE A 214 1.11 -9.83 -5.06
N TYR A 215 1.74 -10.92 -4.66
CA TYR A 215 3.05 -10.89 -4.00
C TYR A 215 4.16 -11.26 -4.98
N TRP A 216 5.27 -10.53 -4.97
CA TRP A 216 6.42 -10.79 -5.85
C TRP A 216 7.76 -10.60 -5.14
N GLY A 217 8.76 -11.43 -5.50
CA GLY A 217 10.08 -11.49 -4.85
C GLY A 217 10.29 -12.83 -4.17
N GLY A 218 11.06 -12.89 -3.07
CA GLY A 218 11.20 -14.14 -2.31
C GLY A 218 10.21 -14.25 -1.14
N PRO A 219 10.18 -15.37 -0.40
CA PRO A 219 9.12 -15.69 0.55
C PRO A 219 9.07 -14.70 1.72
N HIS A 220 7.84 -14.37 2.16
CA HIS A 220 7.68 -13.56 3.36
C HIS A 220 8.22 -14.31 4.59
N LYS A 221 8.81 -13.59 5.56
CA LYS A 221 9.45 -14.20 6.75
C LYS A 221 8.56 -15.16 7.54
N SER A 222 7.24 -14.95 7.51
CA SER A 222 6.25 -15.81 8.18
C SER A 222 5.69 -16.92 7.29
N GLY A 223 6.14 -17.04 6.04
CA GLY A 223 5.64 -18.02 5.06
C GLY A 223 4.22 -17.75 4.54
N THR A 224 3.56 -16.67 4.97
CA THR A 224 2.15 -16.39 4.64
C THR A 224 1.93 -15.86 3.22
N ARG A 225 2.99 -15.43 2.54
CA ARG A 225 2.93 -14.92 1.16
C ARG A 225 3.92 -15.68 0.28
N GLN A 226 3.43 -16.11 -0.88
CA GLN A 226 4.18 -16.86 -1.88
C GLN A 226 4.30 -16.03 -3.17
N PRO A 227 5.46 -16.03 -3.83
CA PRO A 227 5.65 -15.28 -5.07
C PRO A 227 4.67 -15.71 -6.16
N GLY A 228 4.15 -14.74 -6.92
CA GLY A 228 3.21 -14.97 -8.03
C GLY A 228 1.78 -15.33 -7.60
N ARG A 229 1.46 -15.30 -6.30
CA ARG A 229 0.11 -15.54 -5.79
C ARG A 229 -0.67 -14.25 -5.61
N PHE A 230 -1.96 -14.31 -5.90
CA PHE A 230 -2.94 -13.25 -5.65
C PHE A 230 -3.46 -13.29 -4.22
N TYR A 231 -3.81 -12.12 -3.70
CA TYR A 231 -4.33 -11.95 -2.37
C TYR A 231 -5.30 -10.77 -2.31
N PRO A 232 -6.32 -10.82 -1.44
CA PRO A 232 -7.18 -9.67 -1.21
C PRO A 232 -6.43 -8.55 -0.47
N CYS A 233 -7.00 -7.35 -0.56
CA CYS A 233 -6.65 -6.22 0.31
C CYS A 233 -6.65 -6.66 1.78
N CYS A 234 -5.60 -6.30 2.52
CA CYS A 234 -5.40 -6.85 3.85
C CYS A 234 -6.52 -6.48 4.84
N GLU A 235 -6.91 -7.46 5.65
CA GLU A 235 -8.00 -7.33 6.62
C GLU A 235 -7.69 -6.31 7.73
N GLU A 236 -6.47 -6.33 8.24
CA GLU A 236 -6.06 -5.51 9.39
C GLU A 236 -5.95 -4.01 9.05
N LYS A 237 -5.44 -3.68 7.86
CA LYS A 237 -5.11 -2.28 7.50
C LYS A 237 -5.99 -1.69 6.40
N CYS A 238 -6.41 -2.48 5.40
CA CYS A 238 -7.14 -1.94 4.26
C CYS A 238 -8.65 -1.98 4.48
N GLN A 239 -9.22 -3.14 4.79
CA GLN A 239 -10.68 -3.28 4.94
C GLN A 239 -11.34 -2.23 5.86
N PRO A 240 -10.70 -1.78 6.96
CA PRO A 240 -11.29 -0.75 7.82
C PRO A 240 -11.51 0.61 7.17
N ILE A 241 -10.78 0.94 6.10
CA ILE A 241 -10.91 2.22 5.37
C ILE A 241 -11.57 2.06 4.00
N LEU A 242 -11.57 0.83 3.45
CA LEU A 242 -12.04 0.58 2.08
C LEU A 242 -13.52 0.84 1.88
N GLY A 243 -14.35 0.66 2.92
CA GLY A 243 -15.77 1.00 2.82
C GLY A 243 -16.00 2.47 2.48
N PHE A 244 -15.30 3.38 3.18
CA PHE A 244 -15.32 4.80 2.84
C PHE A 244 -14.74 5.04 1.44
N MET A 245 -13.56 4.49 1.12
CA MET A 245 -12.88 4.76 -0.16
C MET A 245 -13.66 4.28 -1.39
N LEU A 246 -14.43 3.19 -1.28
CA LEU A 246 -15.28 2.65 -2.35
C LEU A 246 -16.67 3.28 -2.40
N CYS A 247 -17.04 4.11 -1.42
CA CYS A 247 -18.36 4.71 -1.35
C CYS A 247 -18.59 5.65 -2.54
N GLY A 248 -19.70 5.43 -3.25
CA GLY A 248 -20.08 6.20 -4.44
C GLY A 248 -19.59 5.63 -5.77
N LEU A 249 -18.91 4.48 -5.76
CA LEU A 249 -18.40 3.83 -6.98
C LEU A 249 -19.51 3.50 -7.99
N GLU A 250 -20.72 3.25 -7.53
CA GLU A 250 -21.90 3.00 -8.38
C GLU A 250 -22.33 4.22 -9.23
N ASN A 251 -21.77 5.41 -8.98
CA ASN A 251 -22.10 6.66 -9.66
C ASN A 251 -21.00 7.14 -10.62
N VAL A 252 -19.95 6.33 -10.83
CA VAL A 252 -18.79 6.66 -11.66
C VAL A 252 -18.78 5.81 -12.92
#